data_AF-A0A931MKF8-F1
#
_entry.id   AF-A0A931MKF8-F1
#
_cell.length_a   1.000
_cell.length_b   1.000
_cell.length_c   1.000
_cell.angle_alpha   90.00
_cell.angle_beta   90.00
_cell.angle_gamma   90.00
#
_symmetry.space_group_name_H-M   'P 1'
#
loop_
_entity.id
_entity.type
_entity.pdbx_description
1 polymer ?
#
loop_
_entity_poly.entity_id
_entity_poly.type
_entity_poly.pdbx_seq_one_letter_code
_entity_poly.pdbx_strand_id
1 'polypeptide(L)'
;MSTLVPVILCGGIGSRLWPRSRASKPKPFLPLVGDSTLFEQAIARCPAQAGFDAPIVVTGRAHLDHVEAQLGKDDGARIIVEPAARNTAAAIALAACALPEDAVMLVCPSDHFIGKPDAFREAANKAASLARDGWLVSFGIAATAPETGFGYLKRGEPIASSDGQPGFRTAQFVEKPELERAKAFLAEGGYAWNGGIFAFRVGDFLRELEQHRPNIAEPTREAVASGTWDGRRFHPDPAIFAKVESDSVDYAVMENTQRAAMVPVDMDWSDIGNWHALHEAQERDGSGNSALGRGEVELVDCHNVLVDSDGPRVSVIGLENVVVVVDGDDILVTSVAGAQKVGKLKGALNQ
;
A
#
# COMPACT_ATOMS: atom_id res chain seq x y z
N MET A 1 20.84 1.90 -19.03
CA MET A 1 19.41 1.54 -18.98
C MET A 1 18.88 2.08 -17.66
N SER A 2 17.78 2.82 -17.66
CA SER A 2 17.21 3.34 -16.42
C SER A 2 16.68 2.19 -15.56
N THR A 3 17.14 2.13 -14.32
CA THR A 3 16.82 1.07 -13.38
C THR A 3 15.41 1.22 -12.83
N LEU A 4 14.77 0.10 -12.46
CA LEU A 4 13.45 0.05 -11.85
C LEU A 4 13.61 -0.29 -10.37
N VAL A 5 13.56 0.72 -9.51
CA VAL A 5 13.84 0.62 -8.07
C VAL A 5 12.52 0.49 -7.31
N PRO A 6 12.26 -0.62 -6.60
CA PRO A 6 11.11 -0.70 -5.70
C PRO A 6 11.29 0.26 -4.53
N VAL A 7 10.31 1.15 -4.31
CA VAL A 7 10.25 2.05 -3.16
C VAL A 7 9.11 1.59 -2.28
N ILE A 8 9.42 0.92 -1.17
CA ILE A 8 8.44 0.32 -0.28
C ILE A 8 8.10 1.31 0.83
N LEU A 9 6.85 1.76 0.87
CA LEU A 9 6.36 2.67 1.89
C LEU A 9 5.85 1.87 3.08
N CYS A 10 6.52 2.03 4.22
CA CYS A 10 6.22 1.34 5.46
C CYS A 10 5.80 2.33 6.55
N GLY A 11 4.50 2.63 6.58
CA GLY A 11 3.89 3.47 7.59
C GLY A 11 2.50 2.98 8.00
N GLY A 12 1.94 3.61 9.02
CA GLY A 12 0.60 3.31 9.52
C GLY A 12 0.59 2.29 10.68
N ILE A 13 -0.44 2.42 11.53
CA ILE A 13 -0.59 1.63 12.75
C ILE A 13 -1.43 0.35 12.58
N GLY A 14 -2.23 0.26 11.50
CA GLY A 14 -3.07 -0.92 11.23
C GLY A 14 -4.22 -1.16 12.23
N SER A 15 -4.73 -0.13 12.92
CA SER A 15 -5.67 -0.28 14.05
C SER A 15 -7.01 -0.97 13.72
N ARG A 16 -7.42 -1.00 12.44
CA ARG A 16 -8.68 -1.63 11.99
C ARG A 16 -8.65 -3.17 12.02
N LEU A 17 -7.47 -3.77 12.21
CA LEU A 17 -7.30 -5.21 12.42
C LEU A 17 -7.01 -5.54 13.89
N TRP A 18 -7.32 -4.65 14.84
CA TRP A 18 -7.36 -5.01 16.25
C TRP A 18 -8.33 -6.19 16.48
N PRO A 19 -8.06 -7.14 17.39
CA PRO A 19 -6.94 -7.18 18.34
C PRO A 19 -5.60 -7.66 17.79
N ARG A 20 -5.59 -8.18 16.55
CA ARG A 20 -4.41 -8.79 15.93
C ARG A 20 -3.30 -7.79 15.61
N SER A 21 -3.65 -6.64 15.03
CA SER A 21 -2.70 -5.55 14.78
C SER A 21 -2.60 -4.63 15.98
N ARG A 22 -1.37 -4.43 16.46
CA ARG A 22 -1.02 -3.54 17.57
C ARG A 22 0.08 -2.54 17.19
N ALA A 23 0.25 -1.47 17.94
CA ALA A 23 1.38 -0.55 17.76
C ALA A 23 2.74 -1.28 17.80
N SER A 24 2.87 -2.28 18.68
CA SER A 24 4.06 -3.13 18.79
C SER A 24 4.21 -4.15 17.66
N LYS A 25 3.11 -4.53 16.99
CA LYS A 25 3.11 -5.48 15.86
C LYS A 25 2.11 -5.03 14.78
N PRO A 26 2.51 -4.04 13.96
CA PRO A 26 1.64 -3.46 12.94
C PRO A 26 1.32 -4.42 11.81
N LYS A 27 0.18 -4.18 11.14
CA LYS A 27 -0.33 -4.92 9.99
C LYS A 27 0.71 -5.41 8.97
N PRO A 28 1.62 -4.59 8.40
CA PRO A 28 2.57 -5.07 7.40
C PRO A 28 3.42 -6.25 7.86
N PHE A 29 3.65 -6.36 9.18
CA PHE A 29 4.55 -7.33 9.81
C PHE A 29 3.82 -8.53 10.43
N LEU A 30 2.56 -8.75 10.02
CA LEU A 30 1.74 -9.88 10.42
C LEU A 30 1.57 -10.85 9.23
N PRO A 31 1.68 -12.17 9.43
CA PRO A 31 1.32 -13.17 8.43
C PRO A 31 -0.21 -13.25 8.38
N LEU A 32 -0.82 -12.36 7.60
CA LEU A 32 -2.26 -12.24 7.49
C LEU A 32 -2.83 -13.14 6.39
N VAL A 33 -2.12 -13.30 5.29
CA VAL A 33 -2.52 -14.15 4.16
C VAL A 33 -1.33 -15.01 3.78
N GLY A 34 -1.43 -16.32 3.98
CA GLY A 34 -0.31 -17.25 3.88
C GLY A 34 0.71 -17.12 5.02
N ASP A 35 1.91 -17.67 4.81
CA ASP A 35 2.93 -17.82 5.87
C ASP A 35 3.84 -16.60 6.04
N SER A 36 3.97 -15.76 5.01
CA SER A 36 4.82 -14.57 5.01
C SER A 36 4.02 -13.31 5.36
N THR A 37 4.68 -12.32 5.94
CA THR A 37 4.06 -11.02 6.21
C THR A 37 3.77 -10.25 4.93
N LEU A 38 2.85 -9.28 4.98
CA LEU A 38 2.55 -8.44 3.82
C LEU A 38 3.80 -7.65 3.35
N PHE A 39 4.65 -7.24 4.30
CA PHE A 39 5.92 -6.59 4.00
C PHE A 39 6.88 -7.52 3.26
N GLU A 40 7.07 -8.76 3.74
CA GLU A 40 7.90 -9.76 3.06
C GLU A 40 7.37 -10.05 1.64
N GLN A 41 6.05 -10.16 1.49
CA GLN A 41 5.40 -10.32 0.18
C GLN A 41 5.61 -9.11 -0.73
N ALA A 42 5.67 -7.89 -0.19
CA ALA A 42 5.97 -6.67 -0.94
C ALA A 42 7.41 -6.61 -1.46
N ILE A 43 8.36 -7.18 -0.72
CA ILE A 43 9.75 -7.35 -1.20
C ILE A 43 9.82 -8.47 -2.24
N ALA A 44 9.25 -9.63 -1.94
CA ALA A 44 9.38 -10.83 -2.77
C ALA A 44 8.74 -10.70 -4.17
N ARG A 45 7.77 -9.80 -4.35
CA ARG A 45 7.14 -9.57 -5.67
C ARG A 45 8.03 -8.81 -6.65
N CYS A 46 9.11 -8.17 -6.18
CA CYS A 46 10.06 -7.39 -6.99
C CYS A 46 11.48 -8.04 -7.05
N PRO A 47 11.63 -9.28 -7.55
CA PRO A 47 12.91 -9.97 -7.53
C PRO A 47 13.86 -9.45 -8.63
N ALA A 48 15.18 -9.44 -8.37
CA ALA A 48 16.18 -8.98 -9.34
C ALA A 48 16.11 -9.73 -10.69
N GLN A 49 15.73 -11.01 -10.67
CA GLN A 49 15.55 -11.84 -11.88
C GLN A 49 14.44 -11.32 -12.80
N ALA A 50 13.50 -10.54 -12.27
CA ALA A 50 12.45 -9.88 -13.03
C ALA A 50 12.81 -8.44 -13.46
N GLY A 51 14.06 -8.02 -13.28
CA GLY A 51 14.58 -6.72 -13.73
C GLY A 51 14.44 -5.57 -12.73
N PHE A 52 14.15 -5.88 -11.46
CA PHE A 52 14.12 -4.90 -10.37
C PHE A 52 15.51 -4.69 -9.77
N ASP A 53 15.81 -3.45 -9.40
CA ASP A 53 16.94 -3.13 -8.54
C ASP A 53 16.64 -3.45 -7.07
N ALA A 54 17.65 -3.39 -6.22
CA ALA A 54 17.48 -3.56 -4.78
C ALA A 54 16.51 -2.51 -4.20
N PRO A 55 15.59 -2.90 -3.29
CA PRO A 55 14.55 -2.02 -2.80
C PRO A 55 15.09 -0.90 -1.88
N ILE A 56 14.39 0.23 -1.89
CA ILE A 56 14.48 1.27 -0.86
C ILE A 56 13.22 1.19 0.00
N VAL A 57 13.37 0.95 1.29
CA VAL A 57 12.26 0.98 2.26
C VAL A 57 12.26 2.34 2.94
N VAL A 58 11.12 3.03 2.91
CA VAL A 58 10.92 4.29 3.65
C VAL A 58 10.04 3.98 4.85
N THR A 59 10.53 4.26 6.05
CA THR A 59 9.85 3.86 7.29
C THR A 59 10.10 4.83 8.43
N GLY A 60 9.12 4.97 9.32
CA GLY A 60 9.31 5.64 10.61
C GLY A 60 10.16 4.81 11.58
N ARG A 61 10.76 5.49 12.57
CA ARG A 61 11.59 4.86 13.63
C ARG A 61 10.89 3.73 14.38
N ALA A 62 9.57 3.84 14.60
CA ALA A 62 8.78 2.85 15.33
C ALA A 62 8.66 1.48 14.61
N HIS A 63 8.94 1.43 13.31
CA HIS A 63 8.86 0.20 12.52
C HIS A 63 10.24 -0.30 12.07
N LEU A 64 11.31 0.44 12.38
CA LEU A 64 12.67 0.15 11.91
C LEU A 64 13.10 -1.27 12.27
N ASP A 65 12.93 -1.69 13.52
CA ASP A 65 13.34 -3.02 13.98
C ASP A 65 12.58 -4.14 13.24
N HIS A 66 11.30 -3.93 12.93
CA HIS A 66 10.50 -4.88 12.14
C HIS A 66 10.97 -4.96 10.68
N VAL A 67 11.22 -3.80 10.06
CA VAL A 67 11.78 -3.73 8.70
C VAL A 67 13.10 -4.46 8.63
N GLU A 68 14.02 -4.21 9.56
CA GLU A 68 15.34 -4.85 9.55
C GLU A 68 15.29 -6.36 9.77
N ALA A 69 14.38 -6.83 10.64
CA ALA A 69 14.18 -8.25 10.86
C ALA A 69 13.67 -8.99 9.61
N GLN A 70 12.88 -8.33 8.76
CA GLN A 70 12.15 -8.96 7.65
C GLN A 70 12.69 -8.60 6.25
N LEU A 71 13.50 -7.54 6.09
CA LEU A 71 14.07 -7.11 4.79
C LEU A 71 15.09 -8.13 4.24
N GLY A 72 15.57 -9.05 5.08
CA GLY A 72 16.52 -10.07 4.70
C GLY A 72 17.93 -9.55 4.46
N LYS A 73 18.79 -10.43 3.90
CA LYS A 73 20.22 -10.20 3.69
C LYS A 73 20.55 -9.59 2.32
N ASP A 74 19.62 -8.90 1.68
CA ASP A 74 19.93 -8.19 0.43
C ASP A 74 20.92 -7.06 0.72
N ASP A 75 22.19 -7.21 0.33
CA ASP A 75 23.25 -6.22 0.58
C ASP A 75 23.01 -4.88 -0.15
N GLY A 76 22.17 -4.86 -1.18
CA GLY A 76 21.84 -3.67 -1.96
C GLY A 76 20.69 -2.84 -1.39
N ALA A 77 19.80 -3.46 -0.60
CA ALA A 77 18.61 -2.77 -0.13
C ALA A 77 18.94 -1.68 0.91
N ARG A 78 18.20 -0.58 0.87
CA ARG A 78 18.44 0.61 1.71
C ARG A 78 17.20 0.95 2.53
N ILE A 79 17.41 1.56 3.68
CA ILE A 79 16.32 2.00 4.56
C ILE A 79 16.45 3.51 4.76
N ILE A 80 15.41 4.27 4.44
CA ILE A 80 15.30 5.67 4.81
C ILE A 80 14.44 5.76 6.06
N VAL A 81 15.01 6.28 7.14
CA VAL A 81 14.32 6.40 8.43
C VAL A 81 13.72 7.79 8.56
N GLU A 82 12.40 7.89 8.38
CA GLU A 82 11.66 9.14 8.50
C GLU A 82 11.76 9.71 9.92
N PRO A 83 12.19 10.97 10.08
CA PRO A 83 12.26 11.62 11.40
C PRO A 83 10.89 11.84 12.06
N ALA A 84 9.85 12.02 11.24
CA ALA A 84 8.47 12.22 11.67
C ALA A 84 7.50 11.78 10.56
N ALA A 85 6.27 11.41 10.91
CA ALA A 85 5.26 11.08 9.91
C ALA A 85 4.82 12.34 9.15
N ARG A 86 4.96 12.30 7.80
CA ARG A 86 4.57 13.38 6.88
C ARG A 86 3.77 12.89 5.65
N ASN A 87 3.14 11.71 5.79
CA ASN A 87 2.30 11.10 4.74
C ASN A 87 3.11 10.77 3.45
N THR A 88 2.45 10.28 2.40
CA THR A 88 3.13 9.60 1.28
C THR A 88 3.92 10.53 0.37
N ALA A 89 3.57 11.81 0.22
CA ALA A 89 4.31 12.72 -0.66
C ALA A 89 5.75 12.93 -0.19
N ALA A 90 5.94 13.20 1.11
CA ALA A 90 7.25 13.37 1.72
C ALA A 90 8.07 12.07 1.72
N ALA A 91 7.43 10.92 2.01
CA ALA A 91 8.09 9.62 1.99
C ALA A 91 8.65 9.26 0.59
N ILE A 92 7.86 9.50 -0.46
CA ILE A 92 8.30 9.28 -1.85
C ILE A 92 9.39 10.29 -2.24
N ALA A 93 9.27 11.55 -1.82
CA ALA A 93 10.28 12.58 -2.08
C ALA A 93 11.63 12.25 -1.42
N LEU A 94 11.64 11.71 -0.20
CA LEU A 94 12.85 11.23 0.45
C LEU A 94 13.56 10.14 -0.39
N ALA A 95 12.81 9.16 -0.89
CA ALA A 95 13.36 8.12 -1.77
C ALA A 95 13.86 8.70 -3.10
N ALA A 96 13.08 9.60 -3.70
CA ALA A 96 13.44 10.26 -4.96
C ALA A 96 14.76 11.04 -4.86
N CYS A 97 14.94 11.81 -3.78
CA CYS A 97 16.17 12.56 -3.55
C CYS A 97 17.40 11.68 -3.28
N ALA A 98 17.21 10.39 -2.96
CA ALA A 98 18.29 9.43 -2.77
C ALA A 98 18.64 8.62 -4.03
N LEU A 99 17.96 8.89 -5.16
CA LEU A 99 18.09 8.16 -6.41
C LEU A 99 18.54 9.07 -7.58
N PRO A 100 19.16 8.51 -8.64
CA PRO A 100 19.44 9.24 -9.86
C PRO A 100 18.17 9.76 -10.53
N GLU A 101 18.23 10.95 -11.16
CA GLU A 101 17.06 11.57 -11.80
C GLU A 101 16.45 10.74 -12.94
N ASP A 102 17.23 9.88 -13.58
CA ASP A 102 16.79 9.03 -14.69
C ASP A 102 16.29 7.64 -14.23
N ALA A 103 16.42 7.30 -12.95
CA ALA A 103 15.87 6.08 -12.39
C ALA A 103 14.34 6.12 -12.38
N VAL A 104 13.71 4.94 -12.48
CA VAL A 104 12.27 4.78 -12.29
C VAL A 104 12.02 4.17 -10.91
N MET A 105 11.25 4.86 -10.09
CA MET A 105 10.76 4.35 -8.81
C MET A 105 9.44 3.62 -9.02
N LEU A 106 9.34 2.39 -8.52
CA LEU A 106 8.09 1.67 -8.35
C LEU A 106 7.65 1.78 -6.88
N VAL A 107 6.80 2.75 -6.59
CA VAL A 107 6.28 3.02 -5.25
C VAL A 107 5.22 1.98 -4.90
N CYS A 108 5.44 1.23 -3.82
CA CYS A 108 4.55 0.17 -3.34
C CYS A 108 4.24 0.33 -1.85
N PRO A 109 2.96 0.26 -1.44
CA PRO A 109 2.61 0.10 -0.04
C PRO A 109 3.05 -1.27 0.49
N SER A 110 3.58 -1.28 1.71
CA SER A 110 4.04 -2.50 2.39
C SER A 110 2.92 -3.42 2.90
N ASP A 111 1.67 -2.93 2.91
CA ASP A 111 0.55 -3.58 3.57
C ASP A 111 -0.59 -3.97 2.62
N HIS A 112 -0.29 -4.10 1.32
CA HIS A 112 -1.23 -4.59 0.31
C HIS A 112 -0.98 -6.07 0.00
N PHE A 113 -2.07 -6.83 -0.14
CA PHE A 113 -2.06 -8.18 -0.68
C PHE A 113 -2.18 -8.14 -2.21
N ILE A 114 -1.41 -9.00 -2.89
CA ILE A 114 -1.41 -9.18 -4.34
C ILE A 114 -1.30 -10.68 -4.62
N GLY A 115 -2.42 -11.32 -4.99
CA GLY A 115 -2.50 -12.77 -5.21
C GLY A 115 -1.87 -13.25 -6.54
N LYS A 116 -1.70 -12.36 -7.53
CA LYS A 116 -1.11 -12.69 -8.84
C LYS A 116 0.17 -11.87 -9.09
N PRO A 117 1.32 -12.27 -8.50
CA PRO A 117 2.56 -11.49 -8.60
C PRO A 117 3.10 -11.34 -10.03
N ASP A 118 2.86 -12.31 -10.92
CA ASP A 118 3.31 -12.19 -12.32
C ASP A 118 2.54 -11.10 -13.09
N ALA A 119 1.23 -10.96 -12.85
CA ALA A 119 0.42 -9.88 -13.41
C ALA A 119 0.87 -8.51 -12.89
N PHE A 120 1.25 -8.43 -11.61
CA PHE A 120 1.85 -7.23 -11.04
C PHE A 120 3.16 -6.86 -11.74
N ARG A 121 4.07 -7.81 -11.98
CA ARG A 121 5.35 -7.55 -12.66
C ARG A 121 5.16 -7.11 -14.10
N GLU A 122 4.21 -7.71 -14.81
CA GLU A 122 3.86 -7.29 -16.17
C GLU A 122 3.35 -5.83 -16.18
N ALA A 123 2.44 -5.49 -15.25
CA ALA A 123 1.95 -4.12 -15.10
C ALA A 123 3.06 -3.14 -14.69
N ALA A 124 3.98 -3.55 -13.82
CA ALA A 124 5.14 -2.76 -13.42
C ALA A 124 6.09 -2.45 -14.58
N ASN A 125 6.33 -3.40 -15.48
CA ASN A 125 7.12 -3.16 -16.69
C ASN A 125 6.45 -2.18 -17.65
N LYS A 126 5.13 -2.30 -17.85
CA LYS A 126 4.34 -1.33 -18.65
C LYS A 126 4.40 0.07 -18.04
N ALA A 127 4.17 0.16 -16.72
CA ALA A 127 4.19 1.42 -15.99
C ALA A 127 5.59 2.06 -16.01
N ALA A 128 6.64 1.26 -15.84
CA ALA A 128 8.02 1.74 -15.92
C ALA A 128 8.36 2.29 -17.31
N SER A 129 7.86 1.65 -18.37
CA SER A 129 8.06 2.17 -19.72
C SER A 129 7.41 3.53 -19.93
N LEU A 130 6.13 3.68 -19.55
CA LEU A 130 5.44 4.98 -19.60
C LEU A 130 6.12 6.04 -18.72
N ALA A 131 6.62 5.64 -17.54
CA ALA A 131 7.35 6.53 -16.65
C ALA A 131 8.65 7.06 -17.29
N ARG A 132 9.36 6.25 -18.07
CA ARG A 132 10.55 6.71 -18.82
C ARG A 132 10.23 7.82 -19.82
N ASP A 133 9.03 7.78 -20.41
CA ASP A 133 8.50 8.82 -21.31
C ASP A 133 7.97 10.06 -20.57
N GLY A 134 8.10 10.09 -19.24
CA GLY A 134 7.75 11.21 -18.37
C GLY A 134 6.27 11.26 -17.99
N TRP A 135 5.59 10.12 -17.99
CA TRP A 135 4.26 9.97 -17.37
C TRP A 135 4.39 9.64 -15.88
N LEU A 136 3.44 10.09 -15.07
CA LEU A 136 3.27 9.69 -13.68
C LEU A 136 2.18 8.63 -13.63
N VAL A 137 2.56 7.38 -13.38
CA VAL A 137 1.71 6.23 -13.70
C VAL A 137 1.12 5.62 -12.43
N SER A 138 -0.21 5.49 -12.37
CA SER A 138 -0.93 4.73 -11.36
C SER A 138 -1.32 3.34 -11.84
N PHE A 139 -1.49 2.41 -10.91
CA PHE A 139 -2.05 1.08 -11.21
C PHE A 139 -3.57 1.13 -10.98
N GLY A 140 -4.34 0.88 -12.03
CA GLY A 140 -5.79 0.91 -11.99
C GLY A 140 -6.39 -0.47 -11.75
N ILE A 141 -6.99 -0.69 -10.58
CA ILE A 141 -7.73 -1.90 -10.25
C ILE A 141 -9.19 -1.73 -10.65
N ALA A 142 -9.82 -2.75 -11.22
CA ALA A 142 -11.24 -2.65 -11.60
C ALA A 142 -12.11 -2.31 -10.38
N ALA A 143 -12.88 -1.22 -10.48
CA ALA A 143 -13.81 -0.83 -9.43
C ALA A 143 -15.07 -1.71 -9.49
N THR A 144 -15.30 -2.53 -8.47
CA THR A 144 -16.44 -3.46 -8.40
C THR A 144 -17.50 -3.06 -7.38
N ALA A 145 -17.17 -2.09 -6.50
CA ALA A 145 -18.05 -1.58 -5.45
C ALA A 145 -17.81 -0.06 -5.23
N PRO A 146 -18.80 0.68 -4.68
CA PRO A 146 -18.69 2.12 -4.47
C PRO A 146 -17.90 2.44 -3.19
N GLU A 147 -16.65 1.98 -3.14
CA GLU A 147 -15.75 2.20 -2.01
C GLU A 147 -15.42 3.67 -1.85
N THR A 148 -15.60 4.23 -0.65
CA THR A 148 -15.27 5.64 -0.34
C THR A 148 -13.87 5.80 0.25
N GLY A 149 -13.20 4.69 0.56
CA GLY A 149 -11.85 4.68 1.11
C GLY A 149 -10.73 4.75 0.06
N PHE A 150 -11.07 4.57 -1.22
CA PHE A 150 -10.11 4.52 -2.33
C PHE A 150 -10.20 5.78 -3.21
N GLY A 151 -9.08 6.10 -3.87
CA GLY A 151 -9.09 7.00 -5.01
C GLY A 151 -9.67 6.33 -6.26
N TYR A 152 -10.19 7.14 -7.18
CA TYR A 152 -10.75 6.70 -8.45
C TYR A 152 -10.01 7.34 -9.62
N LEU A 153 -9.70 6.52 -10.63
CA LEU A 153 -9.02 6.87 -11.86
C LEU A 153 -9.99 6.73 -13.02
N LYS A 154 -10.35 7.83 -13.67
CA LYS A 154 -11.11 7.79 -14.92
C LYS A 154 -10.17 7.50 -16.07
N ARG A 155 -10.42 6.42 -16.80
CA ARG A 155 -9.66 6.08 -18.00
C ARG A 155 -9.91 7.10 -19.11
N GLY A 156 -8.84 7.68 -19.63
CA GLY A 156 -8.84 8.56 -20.79
C GLY A 156 -8.36 7.86 -22.06
N GLU A 157 -7.78 8.65 -22.97
CA GLU A 157 -7.26 8.17 -24.25
C GLU A 157 -6.11 7.17 -24.09
N PRO A 158 -6.01 6.16 -24.97
CA PRO A 158 -4.91 5.22 -24.97
C PRO A 158 -3.59 5.93 -25.24
N ILE A 159 -2.54 5.48 -24.56
CA ILE A 159 -1.15 5.88 -24.79
C ILE A 159 -0.33 4.62 -25.08
N ALA A 160 0.63 4.75 -25.98
CA ALA A 160 1.70 3.78 -26.16
C ALA A 160 2.99 4.46 -25.75
N SER A 161 3.80 3.78 -24.95
CA SER A 161 5.17 4.22 -24.69
C SER A 161 6.01 4.17 -25.98
N SER A 162 7.20 4.77 -25.92
CA SER A 162 8.20 4.75 -26.98
C SER A 162 8.62 3.33 -27.40
N ASP A 163 8.52 2.34 -26.51
CA ASP A 163 8.76 0.91 -26.78
C ASP A 163 7.48 0.09 -27.04
N GLY A 164 6.33 0.75 -27.18
CA GLY A 164 5.05 0.14 -27.58
C GLY A 164 4.24 -0.51 -26.45
N GLN A 165 4.63 -0.34 -25.18
CA GLN A 165 3.83 -0.79 -24.04
C GLN A 165 2.55 0.05 -23.88
N PRO A 166 1.38 -0.58 -23.67
CA PRO A 166 0.12 0.13 -23.61
C PRO A 166 -0.16 0.72 -22.22
N GLY A 167 -0.87 1.84 -22.20
CA GLY A 167 -1.52 2.41 -21.04
C GLY A 167 -2.63 3.38 -21.43
N PHE A 168 -3.13 4.14 -20.48
CA PHE A 168 -4.14 5.18 -20.74
C PHE A 168 -3.75 6.47 -20.02
N ARG A 169 -4.13 7.61 -20.57
CA ARG A 169 -4.15 8.85 -19.77
C ARG A 169 -5.14 8.69 -18.63
N THR A 170 -4.84 9.30 -17.49
CA THR A 170 -5.84 9.46 -16.42
C THR A 170 -6.62 10.73 -16.72
N ALA A 171 -7.85 10.59 -17.22
CA ALA A 171 -8.71 11.73 -17.56
C ALA A 171 -9.16 12.50 -16.31
N GLN A 172 -9.27 11.80 -15.18
CA GLN A 172 -9.61 12.38 -13.89
C GLN A 172 -9.06 11.49 -12.78
N PHE A 173 -8.45 12.12 -11.78
CA PHE A 173 -8.12 11.49 -10.50
C PHE A 173 -9.03 12.11 -9.43
N VAL A 174 -9.67 11.28 -8.60
CA VAL A 174 -10.50 11.73 -7.48
C VAL A 174 -10.18 10.91 -6.24
N GLU A 175 -9.56 11.49 -5.24
CA GLU A 175 -9.24 10.80 -3.99
C GLU A 175 -10.44 10.76 -3.04
N LYS A 176 -10.82 9.55 -2.59
CA LYS A 176 -11.83 9.30 -1.53
C LYS A 176 -13.15 10.06 -1.73
N PRO A 177 -13.89 9.78 -2.81
CA PRO A 177 -15.18 10.41 -3.05
C PRO A 177 -16.23 10.01 -2.01
N GLU A 178 -17.22 10.87 -1.81
CA GLU A 178 -18.46 10.53 -1.09
C GLU A 178 -19.22 9.39 -1.81
N LEU A 179 -20.02 8.63 -1.05
CA LEU A 179 -20.69 7.42 -1.52
C LEU A 179 -21.52 7.62 -2.81
N GLU A 180 -22.27 8.72 -2.90
CA GLU A 180 -23.09 9.01 -4.07
C GLU A 180 -22.25 9.24 -5.33
N ARG A 181 -21.07 9.84 -5.17
CA ARG A 181 -20.14 10.05 -6.27
C ARG A 181 -19.44 8.74 -6.66
N ALA A 182 -19.09 7.89 -5.70
CA ALA A 182 -18.58 6.54 -5.99
C ALA A 182 -19.59 5.67 -6.76
N LYS A 183 -20.89 5.71 -6.38
CA LYS A 183 -21.96 5.06 -7.14
C LYS A 183 -22.08 5.59 -8.56
N ALA A 184 -22.00 6.92 -8.73
CA ALA A 184 -22.04 7.54 -10.05
C ALA A 184 -20.87 7.08 -10.93
N PHE A 185 -19.65 6.95 -10.37
CA PHE A 185 -18.49 6.43 -11.10
C PHE A 185 -18.69 5.00 -11.60
N LEU A 186 -19.28 4.12 -10.80
CA LEU A 186 -19.61 2.77 -11.24
C LEU A 186 -20.68 2.76 -12.34
N ALA A 187 -21.70 3.59 -12.21
CA ALA A 187 -22.78 3.67 -13.19
C ALA A 187 -22.31 4.24 -14.53
N GLU A 188 -21.39 5.22 -14.50
CA GLU A 188 -20.76 5.77 -15.70
C GLU A 188 -19.81 4.77 -16.37
N GLY A 189 -19.09 3.98 -15.56
CA GLY A 189 -18.08 3.05 -16.04
C GLY A 189 -16.77 3.74 -16.45
N GLY A 190 -15.76 2.96 -16.83
CA GLY A 190 -14.44 3.49 -17.19
C GLY A 190 -13.62 4.02 -16.01
N TYR A 191 -14.09 3.81 -14.78
CA TYR A 191 -13.36 4.11 -13.55
C TYR A 191 -12.66 2.85 -13.00
N ALA A 192 -11.47 3.06 -12.46
CA ALA A 192 -10.69 2.08 -11.71
C ALA A 192 -10.38 2.65 -10.32
N TRP A 193 -10.17 1.79 -9.33
CA TRP A 193 -9.60 2.20 -8.05
C TRP A 193 -8.10 2.48 -8.20
N ASN A 194 -7.64 3.51 -7.48
CA ASN A 194 -6.22 3.78 -7.26
C ASN A 194 -5.70 2.82 -6.18
N GLY A 195 -4.83 1.89 -6.58
CA GLY A 195 -4.22 0.92 -5.66
C GLY A 195 -3.10 1.47 -4.78
N GLY A 196 -2.82 2.78 -4.83
CA GLY A 196 -1.70 3.40 -4.10
C GLY A 196 -0.32 2.94 -4.58
N ILE A 197 -0.24 2.32 -5.76
CA ILE A 197 0.99 1.85 -6.39
C ILE A 197 1.26 2.75 -7.59
N PHE A 198 2.50 3.22 -7.70
CA PHE A 198 2.88 4.19 -8.72
C PHE A 198 4.23 3.87 -9.37
N ALA A 199 4.40 4.26 -10.63
CA ALA A 199 5.70 4.29 -11.29
C ALA A 199 6.03 5.71 -11.74
N PHE A 200 7.18 6.22 -11.30
CA PHE A 200 7.64 7.57 -11.61
C PHE A 200 9.09 7.57 -12.04
N ARG A 201 9.45 8.35 -13.06
CA ARG A 201 10.84 8.75 -13.23
C ARG A 201 11.18 9.81 -12.19
N VAL A 202 12.29 9.64 -11.49
CA VAL A 202 12.67 10.46 -10.32
C VAL A 202 12.63 11.95 -10.65
N GLY A 203 13.29 12.36 -11.74
CA GLY A 203 13.36 13.78 -12.12
C GLY A 203 12.00 14.36 -12.53
N ASP A 204 11.10 13.57 -13.12
CA ASP A 204 9.74 14.02 -13.47
C ASP A 204 8.89 14.21 -12.20
N PHE A 205 8.95 13.25 -11.27
CA PHE A 205 8.23 13.37 -9.99
C PHE A 205 8.70 14.57 -9.17
N LEU A 206 10.01 14.78 -9.04
CA LEU A 206 10.55 15.90 -8.25
C LEU A 206 10.15 17.26 -8.85
N ARG A 207 10.10 17.37 -10.19
CA ARG A 207 9.62 18.60 -10.87
C ARG A 207 8.14 18.86 -10.61
N GLU A 208 7.29 17.84 -10.74
CA GLU A 208 5.85 17.97 -10.48
C GLU A 208 5.58 18.31 -9.00
N LEU A 209 6.31 17.69 -8.08
CA LEU A 209 6.22 18.00 -6.65
C LEU A 209 6.68 19.43 -6.36
N GLU A 210 7.78 19.90 -6.94
CA GLU A 210 8.26 21.28 -6.78
C GLU A 210 7.26 22.30 -7.34
N GLN A 211 6.60 21.97 -8.45
CA GLN A 211 5.56 22.82 -9.04
C GLN A 211 4.30 22.92 -8.18
N HIS A 212 3.85 21.81 -7.59
CA HIS A 212 2.55 21.75 -6.90
C HIS A 212 2.63 21.88 -5.37
N ARG A 213 3.78 21.53 -4.77
CA ARG A 213 4.04 21.53 -3.33
C ARG A 213 5.52 21.88 -3.04
N PRO A 214 5.97 23.10 -3.35
CA PRO A 214 7.36 23.52 -3.07
C PRO A 214 7.72 23.44 -1.58
N ASN A 215 6.73 23.64 -0.71
CA ASN A 215 6.82 23.46 0.75
C ASN A 215 7.04 22.00 1.22
N ILE A 216 6.89 21.02 0.33
CA ILE A 216 7.31 19.63 0.56
C ILE A 216 8.65 19.38 -0.15
N ALA A 217 8.77 19.79 -1.41
CA ALA A 217 9.93 19.50 -2.26
C ALA A 217 11.25 20.10 -1.72
N GLU A 218 11.26 21.40 -1.41
CA GLU A 218 12.46 22.12 -0.98
C GLU A 218 13.00 21.63 0.37
N PRO A 219 12.22 21.62 1.47
CA PRO A 219 12.73 21.16 2.76
C PRO A 219 13.07 19.67 2.76
N THR A 220 12.39 18.84 1.95
CA THR A 220 12.78 17.41 1.83
C THR A 220 14.15 17.27 1.18
N ARG A 221 14.40 18.02 0.08
CA ARG A 221 15.71 18.04 -0.59
C ARG A 221 16.82 18.53 0.34
N GLU A 222 16.56 19.59 1.11
CA GLU A 222 17.50 20.13 2.09
C GLU A 222 17.78 19.14 3.23
N ALA A 223 16.75 18.46 3.75
CA ALA A 223 16.89 17.45 4.79
C ALA A 223 17.70 16.24 4.32
N VAL A 224 17.55 15.83 3.07
CA VAL A 224 18.36 14.76 2.46
C VAL A 224 19.80 15.23 2.24
N ALA A 225 20.01 16.45 1.73
CA ALA A 225 21.36 16.99 1.53
C ALA A 225 22.16 17.12 2.83
N SER A 226 21.47 17.37 3.96
CA SER A 226 22.06 17.48 5.30
C SER A 226 21.96 16.17 6.11
N GLY A 227 21.48 15.09 5.50
CA GLY A 227 21.32 13.79 6.14
C GLY A 227 22.62 13.00 6.25
N THR A 228 22.56 11.87 6.96
CA THR A 228 23.72 11.00 7.22
C THR A 228 23.40 9.53 6.98
N TRP A 229 24.41 8.75 6.60
CA TRP A 229 24.32 7.30 6.46
C TRP A 229 24.86 6.59 7.71
N ASP A 230 24.13 5.58 8.16
CA ASP A 230 24.54 4.59 9.18
C ASP A 230 24.38 3.19 8.57
N GLY A 231 25.46 2.67 8.00
CA GLY A 231 25.42 1.43 7.23
C GLY A 231 24.43 1.53 6.05
N ARG A 232 23.39 0.68 6.06
CA ARG A 232 22.32 0.69 5.04
C ARG A 232 21.19 1.69 5.31
N ARG A 233 21.23 2.37 6.47
CA ARG A 233 20.22 3.33 6.91
C ARG A 233 20.63 4.72 6.48
N PHE A 234 19.67 5.48 6.00
CA PHE A 234 19.80 6.90 5.76
C PHE A 234 18.89 7.68 6.71
N HIS A 235 19.47 8.69 7.34
CA HIS A 235 18.81 9.57 8.29
C HIS A 235 18.79 10.99 7.73
N PRO A 236 17.66 11.48 7.21
CA PRO A 236 17.48 12.89 6.85
C PRO A 236 17.65 13.79 8.08
N ASP A 237 18.06 15.04 7.88
CA ASP A 237 18.15 16.00 8.99
C ASP A 237 16.77 16.20 9.65
N PRO A 238 16.61 15.90 10.95
CA PRO A 238 15.31 15.92 11.61
C PRO A 238 14.74 17.32 11.80
N ALA A 239 15.59 18.34 12.00
CA ALA A 239 15.14 19.71 12.26
C ALA A 239 14.63 20.39 10.99
N ILE A 240 15.26 20.11 9.85
CA ILE A 240 14.81 20.56 8.54
C ILE A 240 13.56 19.78 8.14
N PHE A 241 13.57 18.44 8.26
CA PHE A 241 12.44 17.60 7.88
C PHE A 241 11.17 17.93 8.69
N ALA A 242 11.31 18.39 9.94
CA ALA A 242 10.16 18.82 10.75
C ALA A 242 9.33 19.95 10.09
N LYS A 243 9.93 20.74 9.19
CA LYS A 243 9.29 21.82 8.42
C LYS A 243 8.48 21.33 7.21
N VAL A 244 8.70 20.09 6.77
CA VAL A 244 7.98 19.49 5.63
C VAL A 244 6.50 19.39 5.99
N GLU A 245 5.63 19.86 5.10
CA GLU A 245 4.17 19.70 5.27
C GLU A 245 3.73 18.25 5.06
N SER A 246 2.64 17.86 5.72
CA SER A 246 2.09 16.51 5.61
C SER A 246 0.96 16.48 4.58
N ASP A 247 1.22 15.84 3.43
CA ASP A 247 0.22 15.62 2.38
C ASP A 247 0.43 14.24 1.70
N SER A 248 -0.64 13.66 1.16
CA SER A 248 -0.53 12.43 0.37
C SER A 248 -0.05 12.76 -1.04
N VAL A 249 0.65 11.83 -1.70
CA VAL A 249 1.04 12.00 -3.11
C VAL A 249 -0.16 12.17 -4.05
N ASP A 250 -1.29 11.56 -3.68
CA ASP A 250 -2.55 11.61 -4.39
C ASP A 250 -3.03 13.07 -4.54
N TYR A 251 -3.14 13.79 -3.41
CA TYR A 251 -3.49 15.22 -3.38
C TYR A 251 -2.35 16.14 -3.81
N ALA A 252 -1.11 15.83 -3.43
CA ALA A 252 0.05 16.69 -3.66
C ALA A 252 0.39 16.80 -5.15
N VAL A 253 0.31 15.69 -5.87
CA VAL A 253 0.81 15.55 -7.25
C VAL A 253 -0.25 14.99 -8.19
N MET A 254 -0.82 13.82 -7.86
CA MET A 254 -1.61 13.04 -8.85
C MET A 254 -2.92 13.72 -9.26
N GLU A 255 -3.59 14.44 -8.36
CA GLU A 255 -4.78 15.22 -8.68
C GLU A 255 -4.50 16.48 -9.52
N ASN A 256 -3.25 16.98 -9.53
CA ASN A 256 -2.90 18.26 -10.15
C ASN A 256 -2.12 18.12 -11.46
N THR A 257 -1.39 17.02 -11.63
CA THR A 257 -0.50 16.81 -12.77
C THR A 257 -1.27 16.63 -14.08
N GLN A 258 -0.73 17.18 -15.17
CA GLN A 258 -1.24 16.96 -16.52
C GLN A 258 -0.65 15.71 -17.20
N ARG A 259 0.30 15.06 -16.52
CA ARG A 259 1.08 13.91 -17.00
C ARG A 259 0.65 12.62 -16.29
N ALA A 260 -0.56 12.57 -15.74
CA ALA A 260 -1.11 11.37 -15.14
C ALA A 260 -1.46 10.31 -16.19
N ALA A 261 -1.00 9.09 -15.95
CA ALA A 261 -1.34 7.90 -16.72
C ALA A 261 -1.76 6.76 -15.79
N MET A 262 -2.36 5.72 -16.36
CA MET A 262 -2.72 4.52 -15.65
C MET A 262 -2.44 3.25 -16.48
N VAL A 263 -2.06 2.18 -15.79
CA VAL A 263 -2.03 0.83 -16.32
C VAL A 263 -3.12 0.01 -15.62
N PRO A 264 -4.16 -0.44 -16.34
CA PRO A 264 -5.15 -1.36 -15.79
C PRO A 264 -4.51 -2.70 -15.44
N VAL A 265 -4.86 -3.26 -14.29
CA VAL A 265 -4.33 -4.55 -13.83
C VAL A 265 -5.36 -5.34 -13.04
N ASP A 266 -5.44 -6.64 -13.30
CA ASP A 266 -6.06 -7.64 -12.43
C ASP A 266 -4.94 -8.49 -11.82
N MET A 267 -4.58 -8.15 -10.59
CA MET A 267 -3.52 -8.84 -9.84
C MET A 267 -4.01 -9.47 -8.55
N ASP A 268 -5.33 -9.65 -8.42
CA ASP A 268 -5.98 -10.10 -7.18
C ASP A 268 -5.55 -9.25 -5.98
N TRP A 269 -5.81 -7.94 -6.09
CA TRP A 269 -5.35 -6.92 -5.15
C TRP A 269 -6.35 -6.71 -4.02
N SER A 270 -5.83 -6.53 -2.80
CA SER A 270 -6.59 -6.04 -1.66
C SER A 270 -5.72 -5.13 -0.79
N ASP A 271 -6.27 -4.03 -0.32
CA ASP A 271 -5.63 -3.16 0.66
C ASP A 271 -5.63 -3.78 2.07
N ILE A 272 -6.33 -4.90 2.31
CA ILE A 272 -6.51 -5.53 3.63
C ILE A 272 -6.85 -4.46 4.70
N GLY A 273 -7.79 -3.56 4.38
CA GLY A 273 -8.09 -2.39 5.21
C GLY A 273 -8.87 -2.70 6.50
N ASN A 274 -9.53 -3.86 6.57
CA ASN A 274 -10.33 -4.31 7.70
C ASN A 274 -10.50 -5.85 7.69
N TRP A 275 -11.20 -6.40 8.68
CA TRP A 275 -11.45 -7.84 8.79
C TRP A 275 -12.30 -8.45 7.65
N HIS A 276 -13.20 -7.68 7.04
CA HIS A 276 -13.96 -8.14 5.88
C HIS A 276 -13.04 -8.33 4.66
N ALA A 277 -12.20 -7.34 4.37
CA ALA A 277 -11.22 -7.41 3.29
C ALA A 277 -10.20 -8.55 3.52
N LEU A 278 -9.83 -8.78 4.78
CA LEU A 278 -9.00 -9.94 5.14
C LEU A 278 -9.72 -11.25 4.85
N HIS A 279 -10.99 -11.39 5.24
CA HIS A 279 -11.78 -12.59 4.97
C HIS A 279 -11.89 -12.90 3.46
N GLU A 280 -12.11 -11.87 2.64
CA GLU A 280 -12.19 -12.04 1.18
C GLU A 280 -10.89 -12.52 0.55
N ALA A 281 -9.75 -12.17 1.15
CA ALA A 281 -8.42 -12.59 0.70
C ALA A 281 -8.02 -14.00 1.20
N GLN A 282 -8.82 -14.65 2.05
CA GLN A 282 -8.56 -16.01 2.52
C GLN A 282 -9.13 -17.08 1.61
N GLU A 283 -8.54 -18.27 1.73
CA GLU A 283 -9.23 -19.49 1.31
C GLU A 283 -10.50 -19.69 2.17
N ARG A 284 -11.59 -20.04 1.49
CA ARG A 284 -12.91 -20.22 2.09
C ARG A 284 -13.48 -21.58 1.74
N ASP A 285 -14.20 -22.18 2.68
CA ASP A 285 -14.93 -23.43 2.45
C ASP A 285 -16.15 -23.22 1.54
N GLY A 286 -16.89 -24.30 1.27
CA GLY A 286 -18.09 -24.26 0.42
C GLY A 286 -19.24 -23.38 0.96
N SER A 287 -19.22 -23.03 2.24
CA SER A 287 -20.15 -22.12 2.91
C SER A 287 -19.59 -20.70 3.05
N GLY A 288 -18.41 -20.45 2.49
CA GLY A 288 -17.74 -19.15 2.55
C GLY A 288 -17.06 -18.87 3.87
N ASN A 289 -16.84 -19.86 4.74
CA ASN A 289 -16.18 -19.66 6.03
C ASN A 289 -14.66 -19.81 5.94
N SER A 290 -13.94 -19.14 6.83
CA SER A 290 -12.49 -19.28 7.01
C SER A 290 -12.14 -19.46 8.49
N ALA A 291 -11.20 -20.37 8.76
CA ALA A 291 -10.61 -20.56 10.07
C ALA A 291 -9.09 -20.31 9.98
N LEU A 292 -8.59 -19.34 10.74
CA LEU A 292 -7.20 -18.90 10.76
C LEU A 292 -6.58 -19.10 12.16
N GLY A 293 -5.25 -19.11 12.18
CA GLY A 293 -4.47 -19.18 13.41
C GLY A 293 -4.22 -20.60 13.89
N ARG A 294 -3.91 -20.74 15.18
CA ARG A 294 -3.50 -22.02 15.81
C ARG A 294 -4.59 -22.64 16.67
N GLY A 295 -5.64 -21.88 16.98
CA GLY A 295 -6.75 -22.37 17.78
C GLY A 295 -7.63 -23.35 17.00
N GLU A 296 -8.23 -24.30 17.72
CA GLU A 296 -9.19 -25.21 17.12
C GLU A 296 -10.52 -24.49 16.86
N VAL A 297 -11.06 -24.60 15.65
CA VAL A 297 -12.29 -23.92 15.24
C VAL A 297 -13.34 -24.96 14.86
N GLU A 298 -14.54 -24.81 15.41
CA GLU A 298 -15.70 -25.64 15.09
C GLU A 298 -16.84 -24.75 14.60
N LEU A 299 -17.25 -24.93 13.34
CA LEU A 299 -18.34 -24.18 12.72
C LEU A 299 -19.48 -25.14 12.42
N VAL A 300 -20.67 -24.86 12.96
CA VAL A 300 -21.88 -25.66 12.74
C VAL A 300 -22.97 -24.75 12.20
N ASP A 301 -23.53 -25.07 11.03
CA ASP A 301 -24.58 -24.29 10.37
C ASP A 301 -24.22 -22.79 10.18
N CYS A 302 -22.96 -22.52 9.84
CA CYS A 302 -22.43 -21.16 9.63
C CYS A 302 -22.20 -20.83 8.15
N HIS A 303 -22.41 -19.56 7.78
CA HIS A 303 -22.14 -19.04 6.43
C HIS A 303 -21.37 -17.72 6.46
N ASN A 304 -20.34 -17.58 5.64
CA ASN A 304 -19.52 -16.37 5.57
C ASN A 304 -18.97 -15.92 6.94
N VAL A 305 -18.49 -16.86 7.75
CA VAL A 305 -17.87 -16.62 9.06
C VAL A 305 -16.36 -16.69 8.98
N LEU A 306 -15.67 -15.66 9.49
CA LEU A 306 -14.23 -15.69 9.73
C LEU A 306 -13.96 -15.93 11.21
N VAL A 307 -13.13 -16.91 11.53
CA VAL A 307 -12.54 -17.08 12.87
C VAL A 307 -11.03 -16.99 12.75
N ASP A 308 -10.38 -16.12 13.54
CA ASP A 308 -8.92 -16.09 13.72
C ASP A 308 -8.60 -16.27 15.20
N SER A 309 -7.91 -17.35 15.57
CA SER A 309 -7.58 -17.64 16.97
C SER A 309 -6.09 -17.98 17.14
N ASP A 310 -5.42 -17.26 18.05
CA ASP A 310 -4.01 -17.47 18.34
C ASP A 310 -3.70 -18.71 19.22
N GLY A 311 -4.73 -19.38 19.73
CA GLY A 311 -4.62 -20.61 20.53
C GLY A 311 -5.94 -21.17 21.10
N PRO A 312 -6.82 -20.37 21.71
CA PRO A 312 -8.07 -20.87 22.30
C PRO A 312 -9.01 -21.55 21.29
N ARG A 313 -9.76 -22.56 21.72
CA ARG A 313 -10.83 -23.16 20.90
C ARG A 313 -11.99 -22.18 20.74
N VAL A 314 -12.51 -22.06 19.52
CA VAL A 314 -13.68 -21.24 19.20
C VAL A 314 -14.72 -22.12 18.49
N SER A 315 -15.91 -22.24 19.10
CA SER A 315 -17.06 -22.90 18.47
C SER A 315 -18.12 -21.85 18.11
N VAL A 316 -18.60 -21.87 16.86
CA VAL A 316 -19.61 -20.94 16.34
C VAL A 316 -20.74 -21.74 15.72
N ILE A 317 -21.98 -21.45 16.11
CA ILE A 317 -23.16 -22.21 15.68
C ILE A 317 -24.24 -21.26 15.15
N GLY A 318 -24.72 -21.51 13.93
CA GLY A 318 -25.89 -20.84 13.35
C GLY A 318 -25.68 -19.36 13.00
N LEU A 319 -24.43 -18.88 12.91
CA LEU A 319 -24.13 -17.48 12.61
C LEU A 319 -23.78 -17.27 11.15
N GLU A 320 -24.14 -16.08 10.64
CA GLU A 320 -23.84 -15.67 9.27
C GLU A 320 -23.21 -14.27 9.23
N ASN A 321 -22.23 -14.08 8.36
CA ASN A 321 -21.56 -12.78 8.15
C ASN A 321 -20.91 -12.20 9.44
N VAL A 322 -20.24 -13.07 10.21
CA VAL A 322 -19.60 -12.72 11.49
C VAL A 322 -18.10 -12.94 11.40
N VAL A 323 -17.35 -12.05 12.04
CA VAL A 323 -15.92 -12.19 12.31
C VAL A 323 -15.72 -12.39 13.81
N VAL A 324 -14.98 -13.43 14.18
CA VAL A 324 -14.52 -13.71 15.53
C VAL A 324 -12.99 -13.72 15.54
N VAL A 325 -12.38 -12.93 16.42
CA VAL A 325 -10.93 -12.85 16.55
C VAL A 325 -10.54 -13.01 18.01
N VAL A 326 -9.58 -13.89 18.27
CA VAL A 326 -8.99 -14.13 19.58
C VAL A 326 -7.48 -13.92 19.47
N ASP A 327 -6.98 -12.91 20.17
CA ASP A 327 -5.54 -12.57 20.22
C ASP A 327 -5.17 -12.23 21.68
N GLY A 328 -4.50 -13.16 22.34
CA GLY A 328 -4.26 -13.10 23.79
C GLY A 328 -5.56 -13.05 24.59
N ASP A 329 -5.67 -12.04 25.46
CA ASP A 329 -6.86 -11.82 26.30
C ASP A 329 -7.95 -10.96 25.61
N ASP A 330 -7.68 -10.48 24.40
CA ASP A 330 -8.63 -9.65 23.65
C ASP A 330 -9.45 -10.51 22.67
N ILE A 331 -10.77 -10.32 22.70
CA ILE A 331 -11.72 -11.00 21.82
C ILE A 331 -12.53 -9.95 21.08
N LEU A 332 -12.54 -10.03 19.76
CA LEU A 332 -13.43 -9.24 18.90
C LEU A 332 -14.48 -10.15 18.29
N VAL A 333 -15.75 -9.75 18.41
CA VAL A 333 -16.86 -10.32 17.65
C VAL A 333 -17.57 -9.16 16.94
N THR A 334 -17.67 -9.23 15.62
CA THR A 334 -18.36 -8.20 14.83
C THR A 334 -19.06 -8.83 13.64
N SER A 335 -20.13 -8.20 13.14
CA SER A 335 -20.57 -8.50 11.79
C SER A 335 -19.57 -7.95 10.77
N VAL A 336 -19.62 -8.50 9.55
CA VAL A 336 -18.86 -7.99 8.39
C VAL A 336 -19.11 -6.50 8.17
N ALA A 337 -20.36 -6.04 8.22
CA ALA A 337 -20.72 -4.63 8.08
C ALA A 337 -20.19 -3.74 9.23
N GLY A 338 -19.94 -4.33 10.41
CA GLY A 338 -19.37 -3.65 11.56
C GLY A 338 -17.86 -3.46 11.51
N ALA A 339 -17.14 -4.19 10.64
CA ALA A 339 -15.67 -4.25 10.63
C ALA A 339 -14.99 -2.88 10.50
N GLN A 340 -15.59 -1.93 9.77
CA GLN A 340 -15.06 -0.56 9.63
C GLN A 340 -15.03 0.24 10.95
N LYS A 341 -15.81 -0.17 11.96
CA LYS A 341 -15.87 0.49 13.27
C LYS A 341 -14.79 0.01 14.25
N VAL A 342 -14.08 -1.08 13.94
CA VAL A 342 -13.07 -1.69 14.84
C VAL A 342 -11.99 -0.69 15.24
N GLY A 343 -11.49 0.10 14.29
CA GLY A 343 -10.47 1.13 14.57
C GLY A 343 -10.92 2.25 15.50
N LYS A 344 -12.23 2.34 15.85
CA LYS A 344 -12.79 3.31 16.80
C LYS A 344 -12.96 2.75 18.21
N LEU A 345 -12.65 1.47 18.43
CA LEU A 345 -12.71 0.85 19.75
C LEU A 345 -11.62 1.44 20.65
N LYS A 346 -11.93 1.59 21.95
CA LYS A 346 -10.95 2.09 22.93
C LYS A 346 -9.67 1.24 22.96
N GLY A 347 -9.81 -0.08 22.87
CA GLY A 347 -8.66 -1.00 22.79
C GLY A 347 -7.82 -0.83 21.52
N ALA A 348 -8.45 -0.42 20.41
CA ALA A 348 -7.74 -0.12 19.16
C ALA A 348 -7.07 1.28 19.17
N LEU A 349 -7.62 2.23 19.91
CA LEU A 349 -7.10 3.60 20.00
C LEU A 349 -5.99 3.77 21.04
N ASN A 350 -5.98 2.95 22.10
CA ASN A 350 -5.05 3.05 23.23
C ASN A 350 -3.94 1.98 23.19
N GLN A 351 -3.53 1.55 21.99
CA GLN A 351 -2.53 0.49 21.79
C GLN A 351 -1.11 0.89 22.16
#